data_AF-A0A9E1ABY0-F1
#
_entry.id   AF-A0A9E1ABY0-F1
#
_cell.length_a   1.000
_cell.length_b   1.000
_cell.length_c   1.000
_cell.angle_alpha   90.00
_cell.angle_beta   90.00
_cell.angle_gamma   90.00
#
_symmetry.space_group_name_H-M   'P 1'
#
loop_
_entity.id
_entity.type
_entity.pdbx_description
1 polymer ?
#
loop_
_entity_poly.entity_id
_entity_poly.type
_entity_poly.pdbx_seq_one_letter_code
_entity_poly.pdbx_strand_id
1 'polypeptide(L)'
;MELCDYYLKYMNALCEGTLAAPEGIALSGETPEARAMSLQAALKGVSVPNFVRRCADAAGDSLPDGLLDSFNEEDFARALFARMALGGAPQAEEPPAPAGEADEPAPDPDAGKHAFEVFCDCLMLDENLIAYLIDVLKANDRAGFYKLSQVTTHLDLDPDEFLYWLAHREDYAETDEERACAVILDACLDRLRAEGQMDVAAALLSGDRTTFDALRCEAPELRQLPVATYVWFEKNYLDRDYPLRFVLKCNGVEFPETLKKEP
;
A
#
# COMPACT_ATOMS: atom_id res chain seq x y z
N MET A 1 13.80 30.99 -8.43
CA MET A 1 14.54 29.73 -8.63
C MET A 1 14.96 29.27 -7.27
N GLU A 2 14.50 28.09 -6.88
CA GLU A 2 14.83 27.46 -5.61
C GLU A 2 16.29 26.95 -5.62
N LEU A 3 16.86 26.70 -4.45
CA LEU A 3 18.22 26.17 -4.32
C LEU A 3 18.41 24.84 -5.09
N CYS A 4 17.36 24.01 -5.11
CA CYS A 4 17.31 22.74 -5.84
C CYS A 4 17.56 22.93 -7.36
N ASP A 5 17.07 24.03 -7.92
CA ASP A 5 17.12 24.34 -9.34
C ASP A 5 18.55 24.64 -9.77
N TYR A 6 19.22 25.47 -8.96
CA TYR A 6 20.63 25.78 -9.15
C TYR A 6 21.50 24.54 -8.96
N TYR A 7 21.20 23.73 -7.94
CA TYR A 7 21.92 22.48 -7.70
C TYR A 7 21.85 21.54 -8.91
N LEU A 8 20.65 21.29 -9.46
CA LEU A 8 20.47 20.42 -10.62
C LEU A 8 21.08 21.01 -11.90
N LYS A 9 20.97 22.32 -12.11
CA LYS A 9 21.61 23.03 -13.22
C LYS A 9 23.13 22.82 -13.21
N TYR A 10 23.78 23.04 -12.06
CA TYR A 10 25.22 22.89 -11.94
C TYR A 10 25.68 21.43 -11.98
N MET A 11 24.92 20.52 -11.37
CA MET A 11 25.14 19.07 -11.48
C MET A 11 25.19 18.62 -12.94
N ASN A 12 24.17 19.00 -13.73
CA ASN A 12 24.12 18.63 -15.15
C ASN A 12 25.24 19.29 -15.96
N ALA A 13 25.52 20.57 -15.73
CA ALA A 13 26.58 21.28 -16.44
C ALA A 13 27.98 20.69 -16.18
N LEU A 14 28.23 20.19 -14.97
CA LEU A 14 29.49 19.51 -14.61
C LEU A 14 29.57 18.09 -15.21
N CYS A 15 28.46 17.34 -15.23
CA CYS A 15 28.40 16.04 -15.88
C CYS A 15 28.61 16.14 -17.40
N GLU A 16 27.96 17.11 -18.04
CA GLU A 16 28.12 17.40 -19.47
C GLU A 16 29.48 18.02 -19.81
N GLY A 17 30.18 18.60 -18.82
CA GLY A 17 31.45 19.29 -18.99
C GLY A 17 31.35 20.64 -19.67
N THR A 18 30.16 21.25 -19.65
CA THR A 18 29.92 22.62 -20.12
C THR A 18 30.40 23.65 -19.09
N LEU A 19 30.53 23.25 -17.82
CA LEU A 19 31.13 24.06 -16.75
C LEU A 19 32.50 23.50 -16.33
N ALA A 20 33.47 24.39 -16.10
CA ALA A 20 34.77 24.01 -15.56
C ALA A 20 34.64 23.48 -14.12
N ALA A 21 35.47 22.51 -13.76
CA ALA A 21 35.46 21.95 -12.41
C ALA A 21 35.74 23.05 -11.38
N PRO A 22 34.83 23.29 -10.41
CA PRO A 22 34.97 24.36 -9.44
C PRO A 22 36.09 24.03 -8.43
N GLU A 23 36.64 25.06 -7.78
CA GLU A 23 37.73 24.90 -6.84
C GLU A 23 37.40 23.89 -5.73
N GLY A 24 38.25 22.87 -5.57
CA GLY A 24 38.10 21.80 -4.57
C GLY A 24 37.33 20.57 -5.04
N ILE A 25 36.79 20.54 -6.26
CA ILE A 25 36.14 19.37 -6.86
C ILE A 25 37.01 18.83 -8.00
N ALA A 26 37.65 17.69 -7.77
CA ALA A 26 38.36 16.98 -8.84
C ALA A 26 37.38 16.08 -9.59
N LEU A 27 37.08 16.43 -10.85
CA LEU A 27 36.31 15.58 -11.75
C LEU A 27 37.27 14.73 -12.60
N SER A 28 37.25 13.41 -12.41
CA SER A 28 38.00 12.47 -13.23
C SER A 28 37.04 11.65 -14.10
N GLY A 29 37.15 11.76 -15.42
CA GLY A 29 36.33 11.01 -16.36
C GLY A 29 36.13 11.73 -17.69
N GLU A 30 36.27 11.00 -18.79
CA GLU A 30 36.00 11.50 -20.15
C GLU A 30 34.51 11.39 -20.53
N THR A 31 33.75 10.53 -19.83
CA THR A 31 32.32 10.30 -20.07
C THR A 31 31.43 10.95 -19.00
N PRO A 32 30.19 11.35 -19.34
CA PRO A 32 29.28 12.02 -18.40
C PRO A 32 28.92 11.14 -17.20
N GLU A 33 28.86 9.82 -17.36
CA GLU A 33 28.58 8.88 -16.27
C GLU A 33 29.76 8.79 -15.29
N ALA A 34 31.00 8.77 -15.81
CA ALA A 34 32.20 8.76 -14.97
C ALA A 34 32.33 10.09 -14.20
N ARG A 35 31.98 11.21 -14.83
CA ARG A 35 31.93 12.52 -14.17
C ARG A 35 30.85 12.59 -13.10
N ALA A 36 29.65 12.04 -13.34
CA ALA A 36 28.59 11.97 -12.35
C ALA A 36 29.03 11.16 -11.10
N MET A 37 29.71 10.03 -11.31
CA MET A 37 30.22 9.20 -10.22
C MET A 37 31.35 9.90 -9.44
N SER A 38 32.27 10.56 -10.14
CA SER A 38 33.34 11.37 -9.53
C SER A 38 32.76 12.56 -8.74
N LEU A 39 31.70 13.19 -9.26
CA LEU A 39 31.00 14.31 -8.64
C LEU A 39 30.28 13.88 -7.35
N GLN A 40 29.54 12.76 -7.39
CA GLN A 40 28.92 12.19 -6.19
C GLN A 40 29.96 11.84 -5.11
N ALA A 41 31.14 11.33 -5.51
CA ALA A 41 32.21 11.03 -4.57
C ALA A 41 32.82 12.31 -3.94
N ALA A 42 33.01 13.36 -4.73
CA ALA A 42 33.50 14.65 -4.25
C ALA A 42 32.49 15.37 -3.33
N LEU A 43 31.19 15.16 -3.57
CA LEU A 43 30.11 15.75 -2.77
C LEU A 43 29.93 15.11 -1.38
N LYS A 44 30.54 13.95 -1.10
CA LYS A 44 30.45 13.29 0.22
C LYS A 44 31.02 14.12 1.39
N GLY A 45 31.82 15.15 1.11
CA GLY A 45 32.41 16.03 2.13
C GLY A 45 32.04 17.51 1.96
N VAL A 46 31.14 17.86 1.03
CA VAL A 46 30.80 19.25 0.69
C VAL A 46 29.30 19.44 0.86
N SER A 47 28.89 20.40 1.69
CA SER A 47 27.47 20.71 1.85
C SER A 47 26.89 21.34 0.58
N VAL A 48 25.60 21.08 0.33
CA VAL A 48 24.87 21.56 -0.87
C VAL A 48 25.02 23.08 -1.07
N PRO A 49 24.89 23.95 -0.05
CA PRO A 49 25.07 25.40 -0.24
C PRO A 49 26.49 25.78 -0.67
N ASN A 50 27.51 25.10 -0.13
CA ASN A 50 28.91 25.32 -0.52
C ASN A 50 29.17 24.87 -1.96
N PHE A 51 28.55 23.78 -2.38
CA PHE A 51 28.64 23.31 -3.77
C PHE A 51 28.04 24.33 -4.74
N VAL A 52 26.81 24.81 -4.46
CA VAL A 52 26.12 25.78 -5.32
C VAL A 52 26.90 27.10 -5.41
N ARG A 53 27.44 27.60 -4.28
CA ARG A 53 28.30 28.80 -4.28
C ARG A 53 29.53 28.63 -5.18
N ARG A 54 30.27 27.53 -5.04
CA ARG A 54 31.47 27.26 -5.83
C ARG A 54 31.17 27.10 -7.32
N CYS A 55 30.03 26.49 -7.66
CA CYS A 55 29.60 26.35 -9.05
C CYS A 55 29.16 27.68 -9.65
N ALA A 56 28.47 28.53 -8.88
CA ALA A 56 28.10 29.87 -9.31
C ALA A 56 29.34 30.75 -9.55
N ASP A 57 30.32 30.71 -8.66
CA ASP A 57 31.60 31.41 -8.83
C ASP A 57 32.35 30.95 -10.10
N ALA A 58 32.37 29.64 -10.36
CA ALA A 58 32.97 29.06 -11.57
C ALA A 58 32.20 29.39 -12.85
N ALA A 59 30.88 29.55 -12.76
CA ALA A 59 30.02 29.95 -13.88
C ALA A 59 29.99 31.47 -14.11
N GLY A 60 30.46 32.27 -13.15
CA GLY A 60 30.26 33.72 -13.12
C GLY A 60 28.81 34.15 -12.86
N ASP A 61 27.99 33.25 -12.32
CA ASP A 61 26.58 33.50 -11.98
C ASP A 61 26.48 34.22 -10.61
N SER A 62 25.65 35.26 -10.51
CA SER A 62 25.35 35.91 -9.22
C SER A 62 24.15 35.25 -8.55
N LEU A 63 24.38 34.55 -7.43
CA LEU A 63 23.32 33.94 -6.63
C LEU A 63 22.53 35.02 -5.86
N PRO A 64 21.20 34.89 -5.72
CA PRO A 64 20.40 35.83 -4.94
C PRO A 64 20.76 35.79 -3.45
N ASP A 65 20.88 36.98 -2.84
CA ASP A 65 21.21 37.15 -1.42
C ASP A 65 20.19 36.44 -0.53
N GLY A 66 20.66 35.65 0.44
CA GLY A 66 19.83 34.87 1.36
C GLY A 66 19.40 33.48 0.86
N LEU A 67 19.63 33.12 -0.41
CA LEU A 67 19.24 31.81 -0.96
C LEU A 67 19.92 30.63 -0.24
N LEU A 68 21.15 30.84 0.24
CA LEU A 68 21.92 29.83 0.95
C LEU A 68 21.64 29.84 2.47
N ASP A 69 21.04 30.90 2.99
CA ASP A 69 20.81 31.11 4.44
C ASP A 69 19.57 30.37 4.93
N SER A 70 18.60 30.11 4.04
CA SER A 70 17.38 29.33 4.32
C SER A 70 17.55 27.83 4.03
N PHE A 71 18.78 27.31 4.02
CA PHE A 71 19.03 25.90 3.68
C PHE A 71 18.54 24.95 4.78
N ASN A 72 17.66 24.03 4.42
CA ASN A 72 17.26 22.88 5.23
C ASN A 72 17.46 21.60 4.42
N GLU A 73 18.16 20.61 5.01
CA GLU A 73 18.48 19.33 4.36
C GLU A 73 17.23 18.51 4.01
N GLU A 74 16.20 18.52 4.87
CA GLU A 74 14.96 17.76 4.65
C GLU A 74 14.11 18.37 3.53
N ASP A 75 13.97 19.70 3.54
CA ASP A 75 13.25 20.42 2.49
C ASP A 75 13.97 20.30 1.14
N PHE A 76 15.30 20.35 1.16
CA PHE A 76 16.11 20.16 -0.04
C PHE A 76 16.01 18.72 -0.56
N ALA A 77 16.07 17.69 0.29
CA ALA A 77 15.92 16.30 -0.11
C ALA A 77 14.53 16.05 -0.74
N ARG A 78 13.47 16.61 -0.13
CA ARG A 78 12.10 16.56 -0.65
C ARG A 78 11.98 17.28 -2.00
N ALA A 79 12.54 18.48 -2.14
CA ALA A 79 12.54 19.23 -3.39
C ALA A 79 13.36 18.53 -4.49
N LEU A 80 14.49 17.93 -4.15
CA LEU A 80 15.34 17.18 -5.08
C LEU A 80 14.64 15.90 -5.55
N PHE A 81 13.97 15.20 -4.63
CA PHE A 81 13.17 14.02 -4.94
C PHE A 81 12.00 14.37 -5.87
N ALA A 82 11.26 15.44 -5.57
CA ALA A 82 10.18 15.93 -6.42
C ALA A 82 10.67 16.30 -7.84
N ARG A 83 11.86 16.90 -7.95
CA ARG A 83 12.44 17.26 -9.26
C ARG A 83 13.04 16.10 -10.03
N MET A 84 13.63 15.12 -9.36
CA MET A 84 14.06 13.88 -10.02
C MET A 84 12.88 13.04 -10.49
N ALA A 85 11.77 13.03 -9.73
CA ALA A 85 10.53 12.35 -10.13
C ALA A 85 9.90 12.96 -11.39
N LEU A 86 10.14 14.25 -11.66
CA LEU A 86 9.56 14.99 -12.79
C LEU A 86 10.46 15.08 -14.04
N GLY A 87 11.59 14.38 -14.11
CA GLY A 87 12.31 14.09 -15.36
C GLY A 87 12.48 15.26 -16.34
N GLY A 88 13.35 16.22 -16.00
CA GLY A 88 13.96 17.24 -16.86
C GLY A 88 13.32 17.54 -18.23
N ALA A 89 12.42 18.52 -18.28
CA ALA A 89 12.17 19.30 -19.49
C ALA A 89 11.77 20.74 -19.13
N PRO A 90 12.31 21.77 -19.81
CA PRO A 90 11.95 23.17 -19.59
C PRO A 90 10.60 23.47 -20.24
N GLN A 91 9.59 23.86 -19.47
CA GLN A 91 8.32 24.34 -20.03
C GLN A 91 8.35 25.86 -20.23
N ALA A 92 8.13 26.27 -21.49
CA ALA A 92 7.80 27.62 -21.88
C ALA A 92 6.35 27.96 -21.47
N GLU A 93 6.13 29.20 -21.03
CA GLU A 93 4.82 29.78 -20.71
C GLU A 93 3.92 29.94 -21.96
N GLU A 94 2.68 29.43 -21.91
CA GLU A 94 1.41 30.02 -22.43
C GLU A 94 0.24 29.00 -22.28
N PRO A 95 -1.05 29.44 -22.24
CA PRO A 95 -1.85 29.98 -21.13
C PRO A 95 -2.79 28.92 -20.48
N PRO A 96 -3.54 29.23 -19.40
CA PRO A 96 -4.13 28.21 -18.54
C PRO A 96 -5.36 27.53 -19.20
N ALA A 97 -5.27 26.23 -19.39
CA ALA A 97 -6.44 25.36 -19.45
C ALA A 97 -6.92 25.13 -18.01
N PRO A 98 -8.25 25.06 -17.77
CA PRO A 98 -8.86 25.29 -16.47
C PRO A 98 -8.29 24.32 -15.45
N ALA A 99 -8.11 24.81 -14.22
CA ALA A 99 -7.68 24.05 -13.06
C ALA A 99 -8.18 22.60 -13.12
N GLY A 100 -7.33 21.70 -13.64
CA GLY A 100 -7.37 20.31 -13.27
C GLY A 100 -7.08 20.36 -11.78
N GLU A 101 -8.13 20.05 -11.05
CA GLU A 101 -8.24 20.09 -9.60
C GLU A 101 -6.87 19.83 -8.97
N ALA A 102 -6.55 20.61 -7.94
CA ALA A 102 -5.67 20.09 -6.91
C ALA A 102 -6.06 18.62 -6.75
N ASP A 103 -5.09 17.71 -6.84
CA ASP A 103 -5.27 16.36 -6.33
C ASP A 103 -5.57 16.62 -4.83
N GLU A 104 -6.85 16.87 -4.53
CA GLU A 104 -7.43 16.47 -3.27
C GLU A 104 -6.86 15.08 -3.10
N PRO A 105 -6.14 14.79 -1.99
CA PRO A 105 -5.71 13.42 -1.76
C PRO A 105 -6.95 12.58 -2.02
N ALA A 106 -6.87 11.70 -3.03
CA ALA A 106 -8.03 10.94 -3.48
C ALA A 106 -8.75 10.49 -2.21
N PRO A 107 -10.07 10.77 -2.08
CA PRO A 107 -10.78 10.53 -0.83
C PRO A 107 -10.36 9.15 -0.37
N ASP A 108 -9.72 9.11 0.82
CA ASP A 108 -9.00 7.93 1.27
C ASP A 108 -9.88 6.71 0.95
N PRO A 109 -9.42 5.76 0.11
CA PRO A 109 -10.25 4.62 -0.31
C PRO A 109 -10.73 3.81 0.90
N ASP A 110 -10.11 4.03 2.06
CA ASP A 110 -10.44 3.45 3.35
C ASP A 110 -11.19 4.43 4.29
N ALA A 111 -11.54 5.63 3.82
CA ALA A 111 -12.35 6.61 4.54
C ALA A 111 -13.73 6.04 4.89
N GLY A 112 -13.91 5.67 6.15
CA GLY A 112 -15.15 5.10 6.68
C GLY A 112 -15.19 3.58 6.69
N LYS A 113 -14.16 2.88 6.19
CA LYS A 113 -14.00 1.44 6.40
C LYS A 113 -13.56 1.14 7.82
N HIS A 114 -13.95 -0.03 8.32
CA HIS A 114 -13.47 -0.51 9.61
C HIS A 114 -11.99 -0.87 9.51
N ALA A 115 -11.18 -0.56 10.52
CA ALA A 115 -9.73 -0.86 10.49
C ALA A 115 -9.40 -2.35 10.24
N PHE A 116 -10.32 -3.25 10.63
CA PHE A 116 -10.22 -4.68 10.33
C PHE A 116 -10.49 -5.04 8.86
N GLU A 117 -11.35 -4.29 8.16
CA GLU A 117 -11.58 -4.48 6.71
C GLU A 117 -10.32 -4.10 5.93
N VAL A 118 -9.72 -2.94 6.27
CA VAL A 118 -8.45 -2.50 5.68
C VAL A 118 -7.34 -3.51 5.94
N PHE A 119 -7.32 -4.09 7.13
CA PHE A 119 -6.38 -5.16 7.49
C PHE A 119 -6.58 -6.40 6.60
N CYS A 120 -7.80 -6.89 6.45
CA CYS A 120 -8.12 -8.01 5.57
C CYS A 120 -7.77 -7.73 4.10
N ASP A 121 -8.16 -6.55 3.59
CA ASP A 121 -7.85 -6.10 2.23
C ASP A 121 -6.34 -6.19 1.97
N CYS A 122 -5.52 -5.72 2.92
CA CYS A 122 -4.06 -5.78 2.83
C CYS A 122 -3.52 -7.21 2.85
N LEU A 123 -4.06 -8.08 3.70
CA LEU A 123 -3.64 -9.48 3.81
C LEU A 123 -3.95 -10.26 2.53
N MET A 124 -5.07 -9.95 1.87
CA MET A 124 -5.49 -10.59 0.62
C MET A 124 -4.61 -10.22 -0.58
N LEU A 125 -3.74 -9.22 -0.46
CA LEU A 125 -2.79 -8.86 -1.52
C LEU A 125 -1.66 -9.87 -1.70
N ASP A 126 -1.31 -10.64 -0.65
CA ASP A 126 -0.19 -11.58 -0.69
C ASP A 126 -0.48 -12.84 0.14
N GLU A 127 -0.49 -14.00 -0.51
CA GLU A 127 -0.69 -15.32 0.11
C GLU A 127 0.30 -15.59 1.27
N ASN A 128 1.51 -15.01 1.23
CA ASN A 128 2.49 -15.15 2.30
C ASN A 128 2.08 -14.38 3.56
N LEU A 129 1.36 -13.26 3.44
CA LEU A 129 0.82 -12.53 4.58
C LEU A 129 -0.29 -13.32 5.26
N ILE A 130 -1.14 -13.99 4.47
CA ILE A 130 -2.17 -14.90 5.01
C ILE A 130 -1.51 -16.08 5.74
N ALA A 131 -0.48 -16.69 5.15
CA ALA A 131 0.27 -17.76 5.79
C ALA A 131 0.91 -17.31 7.11
N TYR A 132 1.55 -16.14 7.10
CA TYR A 132 2.14 -15.55 8.31
C TYR A 132 1.07 -15.25 9.38
N LEU A 133 -0.07 -14.69 8.99
CA LEU A 133 -1.20 -14.46 9.89
C LEU A 133 -1.66 -15.78 10.54
N ILE A 134 -1.83 -16.85 9.76
CA ILE A 134 -2.22 -18.16 10.25
C ILE A 134 -1.24 -18.66 11.32
N ASP A 135 0.07 -18.58 11.05
CA ASP A 135 1.10 -19.05 11.97
C ASP A 135 1.10 -18.24 13.28
N VAL A 136 0.99 -16.92 13.18
CA VAL A 136 0.93 -16.00 14.32
C VAL A 136 -0.29 -16.28 15.19
N LEU A 137 -1.47 -16.42 14.58
CA LEU A 137 -2.71 -16.70 15.30
C LEU A 137 -2.68 -18.08 15.98
N LYS A 138 -2.14 -19.11 15.31
CA LYS A 138 -2.00 -20.46 15.88
C LYS A 138 -0.98 -20.52 17.02
N ALA A 139 0.10 -19.75 16.91
CA ALA A 139 1.10 -19.64 17.97
C ALA A 139 0.63 -18.76 19.15
N ASN A 140 -0.52 -18.09 19.03
CA ASN A 140 -0.98 -17.03 19.93
C ASN A 140 0.10 -15.94 20.12
N ASP A 141 0.86 -15.64 19.06
CA ASP A 141 1.93 -14.65 19.08
C ASP A 141 1.35 -13.24 18.90
N ARG A 142 0.87 -12.65 19.99
CA ARG A 142 0.31 -11.29 19.96
C ARG A 142 1.30 -10.26 19.42
N ALA A 143 2.60 -10.41 19.71
CA ALA A 143 3.62 -9.48 19.27
C ALA A 143 3.84 -9.54 17.75
N GLY A 144 3.78 -10.74 17.16
CA GLY A 144 3.79 -10.95 15.72
C GLY A 144 2.57 -10.31 15.04
N PHE A 145 1.40 -10.41 15.67
CA PHE A 145 0.15 -9.83 15.15
C PHE A 145 0.18 -8.30 15.19
N TYR A 146 0.58 -7.69 16.31
CA TYR A 146 0.68 -6.22 16.42
C TYR A 146 1.67 -5.63 15.40
N LYS A 147 2.79 -6.32 15.15
CA LYS A 147 3.72 -5.90 14.09
C LYS A 147 3.08 -5.96 12.71
N LEU A 148 2.34 -7.03 12.43
CA LEU A 148 1.63 -7.18 11.16
C LEU A 148 0.60 -6.06 10.99
N SER A 149 -0.25 -5.84 12.00
CA SER A 149 -1.27 -4.79 11.97
C SER A 149 -0.66 -3.39 11.82
N GLN A 150 0.43 -3.10 12.54
CA GLN A 150 1.10 -1.80 12.46
C GLN A 150 1.71 -1.54 11.07
N VAL A 151 2.24 -2.56 10.42
CA VAL A 151 2.81 -2.44 9.08
C VAL A 151 1.73 -2.25 8.02
N THR A 152 0.56 -2.87 8.19
CA THR A 152 -0.52 -2.84 7.19
C THR A 152 -1.51 -1.68 7.38
N THR A 153 -1.87 -1.35 8.62
CA THR A 153 -2.94 -0.37 8.93
C THR A 153 -2.48 0.79 9.80
N HIS A 154 -1.21 0.79 10.24
CA HIS A 154 -0.67 1.76 11.20
C HIS A 154 -1.39 1.80 12.56
N LEU A 155 -2.15 0.74 12.87
CA LEU A 155 -2.91 0.59 14.12
C LEU A 155 -2.48 -0.67 14.87
N ASP A 156 -2.53 -0.59 16.20
CA ASP A 156 -2.37 -1.73 17.08
C ASP A 156 -3.71 -2.45 17.21
N LEU A 157 -3.97 -3.40 16.31
CA LEU A 157 -5.19 -4.18 16.29
C LEU A 157 -5.09 -5.34 17.27
N ASP A 158 -6.14 -5.58 18.07
CA ASP A 158 -6.16 -6.71 18.97
C ASP A 158 -6.55 -8.01 18.23
N PRO A 159 -5.78 -9.10 18.35
CA PRO A 159 -6.08 -10.35 17.67
C PRO A 159 -7.41 -10.98 18.13
N ASP A 160 -7.79 -10.82 19.40
CA ASP A 160 -9.06 -11.38 19.90
C ASP A 160 -10.25 -10.57 19.38
N GLU A 161 -10.11 -9.24 19.31
CA GLU A 161 -11.13 -8.37 18.72
C GLU A 161 -11.28 -8.60 17.22
N PHE A 162 -10.16 -8.78 16.51
CA PHE A 162 -10.15 -9.12 15.09
C PHE A 162 -10.87 -10.44 14.83
N LEU A 163 -10.53 -11.50 15.57
CA LEU A 163 -11.16 -12.81 15.41
C LEU A 163 -12.64 -12.77 15.76
N TYR A 164 -13.02 -12.05 16.82
CA TYR A 164 -14.43 -11.88 17.18
C TYR A 164 -15.21 -11.13 16.10
N TRP A 165 -14.65 -10.03 15.58
CA TRP A 165 -15.27 -9.25 14.52
C TRP A 165 -15.47 -10.08 13.26
N LEU A 166 -14.44 -10.85 12.86
CA LEU A 166 -14.52 -11.73 11.70
C LEU A 166 -15.53 -12.87 11.92
N ALA A 167 -15.63 -13.39 13.15
CA ALA A 167 -16.63 -14.40 13.50
C ALA A 167 -18.07 -13.91 13.35
N HIS A 168 -18.33 -12.62 13.64
CA HIS A 168 -19.66 -12.01 13.61
C HIS A 168 -19.87 -11.10 12.41
N ARG A 169 -19.11 -11.31 11.33
CA ARG A 169 -19.08 -10.40 10.19
C ARG A 169 -20.45 -10.22 9.53
N GLU A 170 -21.27 -11.26 9.55
CA GLU A 170 -22.63 -11.28 9.03
C GLU A 170 -23.60 -10.37 9.80
N ASP A 171 -23.32 -10.03 11.07
CA ASP A 171 -24.17 -9.14 11.87
C ASP A 171 -24.10 -7.69 11.39
N TYR A 172 -23.06 -7.36 10.61
CA TYR A 172 -22.87 -6.06 9.97
C TYR A 172 -23.46 -5.97 8.57
N ALA A 173 -24.15 -7.02 8.09
CA ALA A 173 -24.85 -6.97 6.81
C ALA A 173 -25.98 -5.93 6.83
N GLU A 174 -26.23 -5.27 5.70
CA GLU A 174 -27.24 -4.20 5.63
C GLU A 174 -28.66 -4.74 5.73
N THR A 175 -28.87 -6.01 5.34
CA THR A 175 -30.18 -6.65 5.35
C THR A 175 -30.13 -8.04 5.99
N ASP A 176 -31.27 -8.46 6.56
CA ASP A 176 -31.42 -9.80 7.13
C ASP A 176 -31.26 -10.91 6.07
N GLU A 177 -31.59 -10.63 4.80
CA GLU A 177 -31.43 -11.56 3.69
C GLU A 177 -29.96 -11.80 3.36
N GLU A 178 -29.13 -10.75 3.40
CA GLU A 178 -27.68 -10.85 3.22
C GLU A 178 -27.02 -11.60 4.36
N ARG A 179 -27.40 -11.29 5.60
CA ARG A 179 -26.95 -12.05 6.78
C ARG A 179 -27.29 -13.53 6.62
N ALA A 180 -28.54 -13.85 6.29
CA ALA A 180 -28.98 -15.24 6.10
C ALA A 180 -28.20 -15.93 4.98
N CYS A 181 -27.95 -15.23 3.86
CA CYS A 181 -27.20 -15.78 2.74
C CYS A 181 -25.74 -16.10 3.12
N ALA A 182 -25.06 -15.18 3.81
CA ALA A 182 -23.69 -15.39 4.29
C ALA A 182 -23.60 -16.58 5.26
N VAL A 183 -24.51 -16.67 6.24
CA VAL A 183 -24.55 -17.78 7.21
C VAL A 183 -24.78 -19.13 6.52
N ILE A 184 -25.70 -19.18 5.54
CA ILE A 184 -25.97 -20.43 4.81
C ILE A 184 -24.77 -20.84 3.96
N LEU A 185 -24.07 -19.89 3.33
CA LEU A 185 -22.85 -20.17 2.56
C LEU A 185 -21.73 -20.71 3.45
N ASP A 186 -21.50 -20.10 4.61
CA ASP A 186 -20.56 -20.62 5.62
C ASP A 186 -20.91 -22.05 6.02
N ALA A 187 -22.19 -22.32 6.30
CA ALA A 187 -22.65 -23.66 6.64
C ALA A 187 -22.45 -24.67 5.49
N CYS A 188 -22.60 -24.24 4.24
CA CYS A 188 -22.34 -25.07 3.06
C CYS A 188 -20.84 -25.39 2.93
N LEU A 189 -19.97 -24.39 3.10
CA LEU A 189 -18.52 -24.58 3.07
C LEU A 189 -18.03 -25.46 4.23
N ASP A 190 -18.57 -25.28 5.44
CA ASP A 190 -18.27 -26.13 6.59
C ASP A 190 -18.71 -27.58 6.35
N ARG A 191 -19.83 -27.80 5.66
CA ARG A 191 -20.27 -29.15 5.23
C ARG A 191 -19.30 -29.76 4.22
N LEU A 192 -18.90 -29.02 3.19
CA LEU A 192 -17.92 -29.48 2.21
C LEU A 192 -16.59 -29.87 2.88
N ARG A 193 -16.14 -29.07 3.85
CA ARG A 193 -14.97 -29.37 4.67
C ARG A 193 -15.15 -30.66 5.48
N ALA A 194 -16.30 -30.84 6.13
CA ALA A 194 -16.60 -32.05 6.89
C ALA A 194 -16.69 -33.31 6.02
N GLU A 195 -17.13 -33.17 4.78
CA GLU A 195 -17.20 -34.24 3.77
C GLU A 195 -15.86 -34.49 3.06
N GLY A 196 -14.84 -33.66 3.31
CA GLY A 196 -13.52 -33.76 2.68
C GLY A 196 -13.45 -33.23 1.24
N GLN A 197 -14.48 -32.54 0.76
CA GLN A 197 -14.57 -31.94 -0.58
C GLN A 197 -13.86 -30.58 -0.64
N MET A 198 -12.57 -30.56 -0.30
CA MET A 198 -11.77 -29.33 -0.23
C MET A 198 -11.46 -28.73 -1.62
N ASP A 199 -11.48 -29.56 -2.66
CA ASP A 199 -11.37 -29.15 -4.05
C ASP A 199 -12.58 -28.32 -4.50
N VAL A 200 -13.79 -28.74 -4.13
CA VAL A 200 -15.03 -27.99 -4.35
C VAL A 200 -15.03 -26.69 -3.57
N ALA A 201 -14.64 -26.72 -2.29
CA ALA A 201 -14.52 -25.52 -1.47
C ALA A 201 -13.51 -24.52 -2.07
N ALA A 202 -12.34 -24.98 -2.52
CA ALA A 202 -11.34 -24.13 -3.17
C ALA A 202 -11.85 -23.53 -4.49
N ALA A 203 -12.57 -24.31 -5.31
CA ALA A 203 -13.18 -23.81 -6.53
C ALA A 203 -14.22 -22.71 -6.25
N LEU A 204 -15.04 -22.87 -5.20
CA LEU A 204 -15.97 -21.82 -4.76
C LEU A 204 -15.25 -20.54 -4.32
N LEU A 205 -14.21 -20.66 -3.50
CA LEU A 205 -13.43 -19.51 -3.03
C LEU A 205 -12.65 -18.82 -4.16
N SER A 206 -12.34 -19.54 -5.23
CA SER A 206 -11.74 -18.99 -6.44
C SER A 206 -12.75 -18.27 -7.36
N GLY A 207 -14.03 -18.27 -7.01
CA GLY A 207 -15.09 -17.68 -7.83
C GLY A 207 -15.55 -18.55 -9.00
N ASP A 208 -15.41 -19.88 -8.92
CA ASP A 208 -15.94 -20.72 -10.00
C ASP A 208 -17.49 -20.74 -9.99
N ARG A 209 -18.06 -20.08 -11.00
CA ARG A 209 -19.51 -19.99 -11.17
C ARG A 209 -20.19 -21.35 -11.34
N THR A 210 -19.55 -22.29 -12.04
CA THR A 210 -20.15 -23.60 -12.29
C THR A 210 -20.33 -24.36 -10.98
N THR A 211 -19.33 -24.31 -10.12
CA THR A 211 -19.35 -24.92 -8.79
C THR A 211 -20.39 -24.24 -7.90
N PHE A 212 -20.52 -22.91 -7.96
CA PHE A 212 -21.57 -22.19 -7.23
C PHE A 212 -22.98 -22.60 -7.68
N ASP A 213 -23.22 -22.67 -8.99
CA ASP A 213 -24.52 -23.06 -9.52
C ASP A 213 -24.88 -24.51 -9.13
N ALA A 214 -23.89 -25.42 -9.14
CA ALA A 214 -24.05 -26.78 -8.64
C ALA A 214 -24.38 -26.81 -7.14
N LEU A 215 -23.64 -26.06 -6.31
CA LEU A 215 -23.90 -25.94 -4.87
C LEU A 215 -25.32 -25.42 -4.60
N ARG A 216 -25.75 -24.40 -5.34
CA ARG A 216 -27.12 -23.86 -5.24
C ARG A 216 -28.17 -24.91 -5.64
N CYS A 217 -27.88 -25.78 -6.60
CA CYS A 217 -28.73 -26.90 -6.96
C CYS A 217 -28.78 -28.02 -5.90
N GLU A 218 -27.78 -28.12 -5.03
CA GLU A 218 -27.70 -29.12 -3.97
C GLU A 218 -28.23 -28.59 -2.63
N ALA A 219 -28.03 -27.30 -2.34
CA ALA A 219 -28.50 -26.62 -1.13
C ALA A 219 -29.90 -25.99 -1.35
N PRO A 220 -31.00 -26.63 -0.90
CA PRO A 220 -32.33 -26.03 -0.99
C PRO A 220 -32.47 -24.72 -0.22
N GLU A 221 -31.65 -24.49 0.81
CA GLU A 221 -31.64 -23.28 1.64
C GLU A 221 -31.20 -22.05 0.82
N LEU A 222 -30.18 -22.19 -0.03
CA LEU A 222 -29.74 -21.11 -0.94
C LEU A 222 -30.76 -20.82 -2.04
N ARG A 223 -31.53 -21.83 -2.46
CA ARG A 223 -32.59 -21.65 -3.48
C ARG A 223 -33.78 -20.84 -2.99
N GLN A 224 -34.07 -20.90 -1.69
CA GLN A 224 -35.14 -20.13 -1.08
C GLN A 224 -34.80 -18.64 -0.97
N LEU A 225 -33.51 -18.29 -1.05
CA LEU A 225 -33.04 -16.92 -1.05
C LEU A 225 -32.89 -16.39 -2.49
N PRO A 226 -33.74 -15.45 -2.93
CA PRO A 226 -33.62 -14.85 -4.26
C PRO A 226 -32.35 -14.00 -4.40
N VAL A 227 -31.83 -13.45 -3.30
CA VAL A 227 -30.58 -12.66 -3.26
C VAL A 227 -29.32 -13.50 -3.51
N ALA A 228 -29.36 -14.81 -3.24
CA ALA A 228 -28.23 -15.74 -3.31
C ALA A 228 -27.79 -16.10 -4.75
N THR A 229 -27.62 -15.08 -5.59
CA THR A 229 -27.12 -15.20 -6.96
C THR A 229 -25.59 -15.25 -6.97
N TYR A 230 -25.01 -15.75 -8.07
CA TYR A 230 -23.55 -15.73 -8.24
C TYR A 230 -22.98 -14.30 -8.15
N VAL A 231 -23.66 -13.30 -8.73
CA VAL A 231 -23.22 -11.89 -8.69
C VAL A 231 -23.19 -11.36 -7.26
N TRP A 232 -24.15 -11.77 -6.43
CA TRP A 232 -24.14 -11.42 -5.02
C TRP A 232 -23.01 -12.15 -4.28
N PHE A 233 -22.82 -13.45 -4.55
CA PHE A 233 -21.75 -14.25 -3.95
C PHE A 233 -20.36 -13.67 -4.24
N GLU A 234 -20.09 -13.30 -5.48
CA GLU A 234 -18.86 -12.65 -5.89
C GLU A 234 -18.63 -11.34 -5.11
N LYS A 235 -19.60 -10.43 -5.13
CA LYS A 235 -19.43 -9.07 -4.57
C LYS A 235 -19.54 -8.96 -3.06
N ASN A 236 -20.35 -9.79 -2.43
CA ASN A 236 -20.68 -9.66 -0.99
C ASN A 236 -20.09 -10.77 -0.15
N TYR A 237 -19.74 -11.91 -0.75
CA TYR A 237 -19.06 -12.99 -0.06
C TYR A 237 -17.57 -13.02 -0.41
N LEU A 238 -17.20 -13.18 -1.68
CA LEU A 238 -15.80 -13.35 -2.10
C LEU A 238 -14.97 -12.07 -1.99
N ASP A 239 -15.49 -10.94 -2.45
CA ASP A 239 -14.82 -9.63 -2.38
C ASP A 239 -14.76 -9.04 -0.95
N ARG A 240 -15.27 -9.78 0.05
CA ARG A 240 -15.27 -9.38 1.46
C ARG A 240 -14.41 -10.33 2.30
N ASP A 241 -14.51 -10.23 3.61
CA ASP A 241 -13.66 -10.93 4.57
C ASP A 241 -14.04 -12.42 4.79
N TYR A 242 -15.15 -12.89 4.22
CA TYR A 242 -15.67 -14.24 4.45
C TYR A 242 -14.74 -15.38 3.98
N PRO A 243 -14.04 -15.30 2.83
CA PRO A 243 -13.06 -16.30 2.42
C PRO A 243 -11.93 -16.41 3.44
N LEU A 244 -11.47 -15.29 4.00
CA LEU A 244 -10.43 -15.28 5.02
C LEU A 244 -10.86 -16.13 6.22
N ARG A 245 -12.09 -15.89 6.69
CA ARG A 245 -12.67 -16.64 7.81
C ARG A 245 -12.63 -18.13 7.57
N PHE A 246 -13.04 -18.58 6.38
CA PHE A 246 -13.02 -20.00 6.04
C PHE A 246 -11.60 -20.57 5.97
N VAL A 247 -10.66 -19.84 5.36
CA VAL A 247 -9.25 -20.25 5.27
C VAL A 247 -8.63 -20.39 6.67
N LEU A 248 -8.87 -19.44 7.56
CA LEU A 248 -8.40 -19.50 8.95
C LEU A 248 -8.99 -20.71 9.69
N LYS A 249 -10.30 -20.94 9.58
CA LYS A 249 -10.98 -22.13 10.16
C LYS A 249 -10.37 -23.44 9.64
N CYS A 250 -10.06 -23.53 8.35
CA CYS A 250 -9.45 -24.72 7.76
C CYS A 250 -8.04 -25.00 8.29
N ASN A 251 -7.30 -23.95 8.66
CA ASN A 251 -5.94 -24.07 9.18
C ASN A 251 -5.86 -24.30 10.70
N GLY A 252 -7.02 -24.39 11.37
CA GLY A 252 -7.14 -24.69 12.79
C GLY A 252 -7.13 -23.45 13.70
N VAL A 253 -7.44 -22.27 13.17
CA VAL A 253 -7.68 -21.06 13.98
C VAL A 253 -9.06 -21.16 14.61
N GLU A 254 -9.13 -20.99 15.93
CA GLU A 254 -10.38 -20.95 16.69
C GLU A 254 -10.96 -19.53 16.71
N PHE A 255 -12.28 -19.42 16.58
CA PHE A 255 -12.99 -18.15 16.61
C PHE A 255 -13.76 -18.00 17.93
N PRO A 256 -13.63 -16.88 18.63
CA PRO A 256 -14.32 -16.67 19.90
C PRO A 256 -15.81 -16.32 19.69
N GLU A 257 -16.71 -16.99 20.43
CA GLU A 257 -18.14 -16.63 20.47
C GLU A 257 -18.41 -15.37 21.30
N THR A 258 -17.53 -15.04 22.25
CA THR A 258 -17.65 -13.83 23.08
C THR A 258 -16.30 -13.17 23.25
N LEU A 259 -16.27 -11.84 23.20
CA LEU A 259 -15.12 -11.06 23.65
C LEU A 259 -14.96 -11.28 25.15
N LYS A 260 -14.02 -12.14 25.54
CA LYS A 260 -13.54 -12.19 26.91
C LYS A 260 -12.77 -10.89 27.15
N LYS A 261 -13.46 -9.86 27.65
CA LYS A 261 -12.76 -8.74 28.29
C LYS A 261 -11.99 -9.34 29.46
N GLU A 262 -10.66 -9.31 29.39
CA GLU A 262 -9.85 -9.67 30.54
C GLU A 262 -10.32 -8.83 31.75
N PRO A 263 -10.49 -9.46 32.94
CA PRO A 263 -10.99 -8.79 34.13
C PRO A 263 -10.02 -7.77 34.74
#